data_AF-A0A5M9HA57-F1
#
_entry.id   AF-A0A5M9HA57-F1
#
_cell.length_a   1.000
_cell.length_b   1.000
_cell.length_c   1.000
_cell.angle_alpha   90.00
_cell.angle_beta   90.00
_cell.angle_gamma   90.00
#
_symmetry.space_group_name_H-M   'P 1'
#
loop_
_entity.id
_entity.type
_entity.pdbx_description
1 polymer ?
#
loop_
_entity_poly.entity_id
_entity_poly.type
_entity_poly.pdbx_seq_one_letter_code
_entity_poly.pdbx_strand_id
1 'polypeptide(L)'
;MRRSVYFLAIGLFMCMNTMAQHSDPPNSAQTFIKLQDSLKNLGYQVVNNPSEAERYNASYTMIKTLVSALKLNNSFNFGFDSLKTISILTSPDRRFRIFSWHVLNNDGSYRYYGTIQMNNAGGRLQMFPLVDHSAEIKNPQDSTLNSGHWYGAQYYKVIPVTYNVKVPYYILLGWKGNTVKSTKKVIDILYFKDNKAWFGMPVFYGNKESVNKHRIVFEYNRQVSMMLNYIPAEGMIVFDHLVPPSTEMAGSPELFGPDLSYDGFKIDRGRLKFVDNLELKNSPSEIDDLYNDPKKPSKEIINKLK
;
A
#
# COMPACT_ATOMS: atom_id res chain seq x y z
N MET A 1 -74.41 -31.63 23.44
CA MET A 1 -73.11 -32.32 23.26
C MET A 1 -72.34 -31.64 22.14
N ARG A 2 -71.03 -31.43 22.36
CA ARG A 2 -69.99 -30.92 21.45
C ARG A 2 -69.98 -29.44 21.05
N ARG A 3 -69.04 -28.76 21.73
CA ARG A 3 -68.41 -27.46 21.45
C ARG A 3 -67.34 -27.61 20.36
N SER A 4 -67.17 -26.58 19.53
CA SER A 4 -65.94 -26.25 18.77
C SER A 4 -65.94 -24.72 18.60
N VAL A 5 -65.56 -23.93 19.61
CA VAL A 5 -64.22 -23.34 19.85
C VAL A 5 -63.57 -22.76 18.59
N TYR A 6 -63.80 -21.47 18.36
CA TYR A 6 -62.97 -20.62 17.52
C TYR A 6 -61.72 -20.21 18.32
N PHE A 7 -60.53 -20.59 17.87
CA PHE A 7 -59.28 -20.09 18.43
C PHE A 7 -58.91 -18.78 17.73
N LEU A 8 -59.08 -17.67 18.46
CA LEU A 8 -58.55 -16.36 18.12
C LEU A 8 -57.04 -16.38 18.40
N ALA A 9 -56.21 -16.34 17.36
CA ALA A 9 -54.76 -16.23 17.49
C ALA A 9 -54.39 -14.78 17.86
N ILE A 10 -54.03 -14.55 19.12
CA ILE A 10 -53.48 -13.28 19.61
C ILE A 10 -52.00 -13.23 19.21
N GLY A 11 -51.66 -12.29 18.33
CA GLY A 11 -50.29 -12.00 17.93
C GLY A 11 -49.51 -11.34 19.07
N LEU A 12 -48.49 -12.03 19.58
CA LEU A 12 -47.49 -11.47 20.47
C LEU A 12 -46.34 -10.93 19.59
N PHE A 13 -46.42 -9.66 19.21
CA PHE A 13 -45.30 -8.94 18.60
C PHE A 13 -44.27 -8.65 19.69
N MET A 14 -43.31 -9.56 19.88
CA MET A 14 -42.14 -9.33 20.71
C MET A 14 -41.22 -8.35 19.96
N CYS A 15 -41.35 -7.06 20.28
CA CYS A 15 -40.36 -6.06 19.90
C CYS A 15 -39.04 -6.38 20.62
N MET A 16 -38.15 -7.11 19.93
CA MET A 16 -36.75 -7.15 20.32
C MET A 16 -36.16 -5.77 20.10
N ASN A 17 -35.99 -5.02 21.19
CA ASN A 17 -35.15 -3.83 21.20
C ASN A 17 -33.70 -4.28 20.95
N THR A 18 -33.28 -4.27 19.68
CA THR A 18 -31.87 -4.28 19.34
C THR A 18 -31.28 -2.94 19.76
N MET A 19 -30.68 -2.88 20.94
CA MET A 19 -29.77 -1.79 21.27
C MET A 19 -28.48 -1.97 20.49
N ALA A 20 -28.48 -1.46 19.25
CA ALA A 20 -27.27 -1.19 18.49
C ALA A 20 -27.02 0.32 18.51
N GLN A 21 -26.58 0.85 19.65
CA GLN A 21 -26.00 2.19 19.75
C GLN A 21 -24.74 2.13 20.60
N HIS A 22 -23.63 1.75 19.97
CA HIS A 22 -22.31 2.18 20.43
C HIS A 22 -22.04 3.53 19.75
N SER A 23 -22.73 4.58 20.17
CA SER A 23 -22.40 5.94 19.75
C SER A 23 -21.06 6.29 20.40
N ASP A 24 -20.01 6.43 19.60
CA ASP A 24 -18.73 6.97 20.09
C ASP A 24 -19.00 8.28 20.86
N PRO A 25 -18.31 8.53 21.99
CA PRO A 25 -18.53 9.76 22.75
C PRO A 25 -18.35 10.98 21.82
N PRO A 26 -19.16 12.04 21.97
CA PRO A 26 -19.13 13.24 21.11
C PRO A 26 -17.73 13.85 20.94
N ASN A 27 -16.80 13.56 21.86
CA ASN A 27 -15.44 14.08 21.88
C ASN A 27 -14.41 13.27 21.06
N SER A 28 -14.77 12.07 20.59
CA SER A 28 -13.87 11.15 19.86
C SER A 28 -13.44 11.72 18.51
N ALA A 29 -14.39 12.20 17.70
CA ALA A 29 -14.15 12.81 16.39
C ALA A 29 -13.24 14.05 16.51
N GLN A 30 -13.52 14.93 17.48
CA GLN A 30 -12.68 16.10 17.74
C GLN A 30 -11.26 15.72 18.16
N THR A 31 -11.10 14.63 18.91
CA THR A 31 -9.79 14.11 19.31
C THR A 31 -9.01 13.60 18.10
N PHE A 32 -9.66 12.87 17.19
CA PHE A 32 -9.04 12.43 15.94
C PHE A 32 -8.57 13.61 15.08
N ILE A 33 -9.38 14.66 14.94
CA ILE A 33 -9.03 15.86 14.17
C ILE A 33 -7.78 16.53 14.77
N LYS A 34 -7.74 16.75 16.08
CA LYS A 34 -6.58 17.35 16.76
C LYS A 34 -5.30 16.52 16.59
N LEU A 35 -5.41 15.19 16.70
CA LEU A 35 -4.27 14.30 16.50
C LEU A 35 -3.82 14.30 15.03
N GLN A 36 -4.75 14.32 14.08
CA GLN A 36 -4.45 14.42 12.65
C GLN A 36 -3.71 15.73 12.33
N ASP A 37 -4.14 16.86 12.89
CA ASP A 37 -3.47 18.16 12.68
C ASP A 37 -2.04 18.15 13.24
N SER A 38 -1.87 17.54 14.43
CA SER A 38 -0.55 17.35 15.03
C SER A 38 0.34 16.45 14.15
N LEU A 39 -0.21 15.35 13.64
CA LEU A 39 0.49 14.44 12.73
C LEU A 39 0.87 15.12 11.41
N LYS A 40 -0.01 15.96 10.86
CA LYS A 40 0.26 16.72 9.64
C LYS A 40 1.45 17.66 9.83
N ASN A 41 1.49 18.40 10.94
CA ASN A 41 2.59 19.30 11.27
C ASN A 41 3.91 18.54 11.47
N LEU A 42 3.87 17.44 12.24
CA LEU A 42 5.05 16.59 12.46
C LEU A 42 5.54 15.96 11.16
N GLY A 43 4.63 15.46 10.33
CA GLY A 43 4.94 14.91 9.02
C GLY A 43 5.60 15.93 8.08
N TYR A 44 5.15 17.19 8.12
CA TYR A 44 5.82 18.27 7.38
C TYR A 44 7.25 18.49 7.86
N GLN A 45 7.49 18.47 9.18
CA GLN A 45 8.83 18.59 9.75
C GLN A 45 9.73 17.41 9.39
N VAL A 46 9.20 16.18 9.41
CA VAL A 46 9.93 14.97 8.99
C VAL A 46 10.48 15.10 7.57
N VAL A 47 9.72 15.70 6.65
CA VAL A 47 10.12 15.84 5.25
C VAL A 47 11.01 17.05 5.00
N ASN A 48 10.69 18.20 5.61
CA ASN A 48 11.22 19.50 5.18
C ASN A 48 12.25 20.12 6.15
N ASN A 49 12.45 19.56 7.35
CA ASN A 49 13.40 20.16 8.28
C ASN A 49 14.84 19.97 7.76
N PRO A 50 15.67 21.04 7.68
CA PRO A 50 17.05 20.93 7.21
C PRO A 50 17.94 20.10 8.14
N SER A 51 17.67 20.10 9.45
CA SER A 51 18.42 19.31 10.42
C SER A 51 17.93 17.86 10.45
N GLU A 52 18.83 16.91 10.20
CA GLU A 52 18.54 15.48 10.31
C GLU A 52 18.04 15.12 11.72
N ALA A 53 18.72 15.60 12.76
CA ALA A 53 18.32 15.35 14.14
C ALA A 53 16.87 15.80 14.40
N GLU A 54 16.47 16.95 13.85
CA GLU A 54 15.10 17.44 13.97
C GLU A 54 14.10 16.63 13.15
N ARG A 55 14.47 16.13 11.96
CA ARG A 55 13.62 15.18 11.21
C ARG A 55 13.36 13.90 12.02
N TYR A 56 14.38 13.38 12.69
CA TYR A 56 14.25 12.22 13.57
C TYR A 56 13.42 12.50 14.82
N ASN A 57 13.65 13.63 15.49
CA ASN A 57 12.85 14.07 16.65
C ASN A 57 11.36 14.22 16.27
N ALA A 58 11.08 14.83 15.13
CA ALA A 58 9.74 14.93 14.57
C ALA A 58 9.15 13.55 14.25
N SER A 59 9.93 12.64 13.65
CA SER A 59 9.49 11.26 13.34
C SER A 59 9.16 10.48 14.62
N TYR A 60 9.99 10.53 15.65
CA TYR A 60 9.73 9.87 16.93
C TYR A 60 8.49 10.43 17.62
N THR A 61 8.28 11.75 17.56
CA THR A 61 7.07 12.38 18.08
C THR A 61 5.84 11.98 17.26
N MET A 62 5.97 11.91 15.94
CA MET A 62 4.92 11.47 15.02
C MET A 62 4.49 10.03 15.31
N ILE A 63 5.44 9.12 15.57
CA ILE A 63 5.16 7.73 15.98
C ILE A 63 4.30 7.71 17.25
N LYS A 64 4.72 8.45 18.30
CA LYS A 64 3.98 8.51 19.56
C LYS A 64 2.57 9.05 19.36
N THR A 65 2.41 10.14 18.60
CA THR A 65 1.12 10.74 18.29
C THR A 65 0.23 9.80 17.47
N LEU A 66 0.80 9.11 16.48
CA LEU A 66 0.08 8.15 15.64
C LEU A 66 -0.41 6.97 16.48
N VAL A 67 0.46 6.40 17.32
CA VAL A 67 0.08 5.32 18.24
C VAL A 67 -1.06 5.75 19.17
N SER A 68 -1.02 6.97 19.69
CA SER A 68 -2.13 7.52 20.49
C SER A 68 -3.43 7.60 19.71
N ALA A 69 -3.39 8.04 18.44
CA ALA A 69 -4.56 8.07 17.58
C ALA A 69 -5.09 6.66 17.25
N LEU A 70 -4.21 5.71 16.96
CA LEU A 70 -4.60 4.34 16.63
C LEU A 70 -5.17 3.58 17.84
N LYS A 71 -4.83 3.98 19.07
CA LYS A 71 -5.41 3.45 20.31
C LYS A 71 -6.84 3.90 20.59
N LEU A 72 -7.31 4.96 19.95
CA LEU A 72 -8.69 5.40 20.11
C LEU A 72 -9.66 4.37 19.52
N ASN A 73 -10.83 4.25 20.13
CA ASN A 73 -11.91 3.45 19.60
C ASN A 73 -12.25 3.92 18.18
N ASN A 74 -12.62 2.97 17.32
CA ASN A 74 -13.01 3.24 15.93
C ASN A 74 -11.90 3.86 15.05
N SER A 75 -10.65 3.89 15.51
CA SER A 75 -9.53 4.51 14.76
C SER A 75 -9.33 3.89 13.37
N PHE A 76 -9.65 2.61 13.18
CA PHE A 76 -9.58 1.94 11.88
C PHE A 76 -10.43 2.62 10.79
N ASN A 77 -11.58 3.19 11.17
CA ASN A 77 -12.51 3.83 10.23
C ASN A 77 -12.21 5.32 10.02
N PHE A 78 -11.35 5.93 10.83
CA PHE A 78 -10.92 7.30 10.64
C PHE A 78 -9.87 7.39 9.51
N GLY A 79 -10.15 8.15 8.44
CA GLY A 79 -9.36 8.14 7.19
C GLY A 79 -7.95 8.74 7.28
N PHE A 80 -7.70 9.67 8.21
CA PHE A 80 -6.47 10.48 8.26
C PHE A 80 -6.21 11.28 6.95
N ASP A 81 -7.26 11.75 6.28
CA ASP A 81 -7.20 12.26 4.91
C ASP A 81 -6.25 13.45 4.70
N SER A 82 -5.98 14.25 5.74
CA SER A 82 -5.06 15.40 5.65
C SER A 82 -3.59 15.03 5.82
N LEU A 83 -3.28 13.81 6.29
CA LEU A 83 -1.92 13.34 6.54
C LEU A 83 -1.30 12.78 5.25
N LYS A 84 -0.85 13.69 4.37
CA LYS A 84 -0.33 13.33 3.03
C LYS A 84 1.15 12.93 3.01
N THR A 85 1.90 13.18 4.08
CA THR A 85 3.35 12.94 4.16
C THR A 85 3.72 11.48 4.42
N ILE A 86 2.76 10.65 4.82
CA ILE A 86 2.93 9.21 4.98
C ILE A 86 1.97 8.49 4.06
N SER A 87 2.29 7.24 3.71
CA SER A 87 1.34 6.37 3.05
C SER A 87 0.44 5.69 4.07
N ILE A 88 -0.87 5.69 3.80
CA ILE A 88 -1.90 5.02 4.58
C ILE A 88 -2.75 4.22 3.60
N LEU A 89 -2.59 2.90 3.59
CA LEU A 89 -3.31 2.02 2.66
C LEU A 89 -4.21 1.08 3.43
N THR A 90 -5.50 1.10 3.11
CA THR A 90 -6.45 0.09 3.57
C THR A 90 -6.47 -1.07 2.58
N SER A 91 -6.37 -2.31 3.07
CA SER A 91 -6.50 -3.47 2.20
C SER A 91 -7.90 -3.48 1.54
N PRO A 92 -8.06 -3.93 0.28
CA PRO A 92 -9.37 -3.86 -0.38
C PRO A 92 -10.48 -4.65 0.33
N ASP A 93 -10.11 -5.69 1.09
CA ASP A 93 -11.01 -6.48 1.94
C ASP A 93 -11.20 -5.90 3.35
N ARG A 94 -10.66 -4.70 3.62
CA ARG A 94 -10.69 -3.98 4.90
C ARG A 94 -10.18 -4.78 6.11
N ARG A 95 -9.36 -5.81 5.90
CA ARG A 95 -8.77 -6.62 6.98
C ARG A 95 -7.68 -5.91 7.76
N PHE A 96 -6.94 -5.00 7.12
CA PHE A 96 -5.91 -4.22 7.78
C PHE A 96 -5.69 -2.86 7.11
N ARG A 97 -4.95 -2.00 7.79
CA ARG A 97 -4.32 -0.81 7.24
C ARG A 97 -2.82 -0.86 7.46
N ILE A 98 -2.05 -0.46 6.46
CA ILE A 98 -0.60 -0.29 6.57
C ILE A 98 -0.25 1.19 6.47
N PHE A 99 0.53 1.65 7.44
CA PHE A 99 1.10 2.98 7.50
C PHE A 99 2.59 2.83 7.20
N SER A 100 3.12 3.60 6.26
CA SER A 100 4.56 3.57 5.94
C SER A 100 5.07 4.92 5.48
N TRP A 101 6.25 5.31 5.97
CA TRP A 101 6.94 6.54 5.58
C TRP A 101 8.46 6.36 5.73
N HIS A 102 9.20 7.41 5.39
CA HIS A 102 10.65 7.43 5.48
C HIS A 102 11.14 8.72 6.13
N VAL A 103 12.39 8.67 6.61
CA VAL A 103 13.22 9.82 6.96
C VAL A 103 14.43 9.78 6.04
N LEU A 104 14.71 10.89 5.36
CA LEU A 104 15.92 11.08 4.55
C LEU A 104 17.08 11.46 5.46
N ASN A 105 18.19 10.75 5.35
CA ASN A 105 19.45 11.08 6.00
C ASN A 105 20.24 12.08 5.15
N ASN A 106 21.15 12.83 5.77
CA ASN A 106 22.00 13.84 5.13
C ASN A 106 22.98 13.23 4.11
N ASP A 107 23.34 11.96 4.28
CA ASP A 107 24.14 11.20 3.31
C ASP A 107 23.33 10.73 2.07
N GLY A 108 22.02 11.01 2.05
CA GLY A 108 21.09 10.63 0.99
C GLY A 108 20.55 9.21 1.11
N SER A 109 20.87 8.48 2.19
CA SER A 109 20.23 7.22 2.54
C SER A 109 18.89 7.44 3.24
N TYR A 110 18.14 6.37 3.47
CA TYR A 110 16.77 6.44 3.98
C TYR A 110 16.59 5.48 5.14
N ARG A 111 15.82 5.90 6.13
CA ARG A 111 15.27 5.01 7.16
C ARG A 111 13.76 4.96 7.06
N TYR A 112 13.21 3.75 7.09
CA TYR A 112 11.78 3.51 6.96
C TYR A 112 11.13 3.26 8.32
N TYR A 113 9.85 3.59 8.39
CA TYR A 113 9.02 3.37 9.55
C TYR A 113 7.63 2.95 9.09
N GLY A 114 6.96 2.17 9.91
CA GLY A 114 5.59 1.81 9.63
C GLY A 114 4.91 1.04 10.73
N THR A 115 3.63 0.78 10.53
CA THR A 115 2.84 -0.10 11.38
C THR A 115 1.68 -0.67 10.57
N ILE A 116 1.28 -1.90 10.89
CA ILE A 116 0.05 -2.49 10.39
C ILE A 116 -0.98 -2.46 11.51
N GLN A 117 -2.16 -1.91 11.26
CA GLN A 117 -3.32 -1.99 12.16
C GLN A 117 -4.31 -3.02 11.62
N MET A 118 -4.66 -4.03 12.41
CA MET A 118 -5.67 -5.03 12.04
C MET A 118 -7.09 -4.53 12.33
N ASN A 119 -8.03 -4.88 11.47
CA ASN A 119 -9.47 -4.66 11.68
C ASN A 119 -10.09 -5.89 12.37
N ASN A 120 -9.86 -6.04 13.66
CA ASN A 120 -10.42 -7.16 14.42
C ASN A 120 -11.87 -6.92 14.82
N ALA A 121 -12.67 -7.98 14.81
CA ALA A 121 -14.00 -7.98 15.42
C ALA A 121 -13.93 -7.56 16.89
N GLY A 122 -14.90 -6.75 17.34
CA GLY A 122 -14.97 -6.26 18.72
C GLY A 122 -14.02 -5.11 19.05
N GLY A 123 -13.33 -4.51 18.07
CA GLY A 123 -12.56 -3.28 18.28
C GLY A 123 -11.25 -3.45 19.04
N ARG A 124 -10.81 -4.69 19.31
CA ARG A 124 -9.54 -4.94 20.00
C ARG A 124 -8.36 -4.50 19.13
N LEU A 125 -7.62 -3.52 19.62
CA LEU A 125 -6.42 -3.02 18.98
C LEU A 125 -5.38 -4.14 18.82
N GLN A 126 -5.04 -4.45 17.57
CA GLN A 126 -3.88 -5.27 17.23
C GLN A 126 -3.07 -4.50 16.20
N MET A 127 -1.79 -4.32 16.52
CA MET A 127 -0.84 -3.64 15.66
C MET A 127 0.43 -4.46 15.50
N PHE A 128 1.04 -4.36 14.33
CA PHE A 128 2.37 -4.88 14.05
C PHE A 128 3.29 -3.71 13.71
N PRO A 129 4.08 -3.20 14.67
CA PRO A 129 5.12 -2.21 14.38
C PRO A 129 6.10 -2.76 13.35
N LEU A 130 6.45 -1.95 12.35
CA LEU A 130 7.41 -2.30 11.32
C LEU A 130 8.76 -1.68 11.66
N VAL A 131 9.74 -2.53 11.96
CA VAL A 131 11.11 -2.13 12.33
C VAL A 131 12.01 -2.35 11.13
N ASP A 132 12.53 -1.25 10.58
CA ASP A 132 13.41 -1.29 9.42
C ASP A 132 14.79 -1.86 9.76
N HIS A 133 15.12 -2.99 9.14
CA HIS A 133 16.43 -3.65 9.21
C HIS A 133 17.10 -3.73 7.83
N SER A 134 16.74 -2.82 6.90
CA SER A 134 17.30 -2.76 5.54
C SER A 134 18.81 -2.95 5.46
N ALA A 135 19.56 -2.28 6.35
CA ALA A 135 21.02 -2.30 6.36
C ALA A 135 21.61 -3.67 6.74
N GLU A 136 20.85 -4.51 7.44
CA GLU A 136 21.28 -5.84 7.90
C GLU A 136 20.89 -6.95 6.92
N ILE A 137 19.91 -6.69 6.05
CA ILE A 137 19.36 -7.67 5.10
C ILE A 137 20.21 -7.72 3.84
N LYS A 138 21.12 -8.69 3.76
CA LYS A 138 22.02 -8.88 2.60
C LYS A 138 21.31 -9.31 1.32
N ASN A 139 20.42 -10.30 1.43
CA ASN A 139 19.71 -10.89 0.30
C ASN A 139 18.20 -10.69 0.46
N PRO A 140 17.68 -9.46 0.24
CA PRO A 140 16.27 -9.18 0.45
C PRO A 140 15.39 -9.99 -0.50
N GLN A 141 15.79 -10.23 -1.76
CA GLN A 141 14.93 -10.98 -2.69
C GLN A 141 14.74 -12.46 -2.32
N ASP A 142 15.55 -13.00 -1.40
CA ASP A 142 15.55 -14.42 -1.03
C ASP A 142 15.18 -14.68 0.44
N SER A 143 14.75 -13.65 1.16
CA SER A 143 14.50 -13.72 2.61
C SER A 143 13.01 -13.55 2.98
N THR A 144 12.48 -14.47 3.79
CA THR A 144 11.24 -14.24 4.55
C THR A 144 11.56 -13.42 5.79
N LEU A 145 10.82 -12.34 6.01
CA LEU A 145 11.02 -11.38 7.09
C LEU A 145 9.75 -11.26 7.94
N ASN A 146 9.86 -10.83 9.18
CA ASN A 146 8.70 -10.47 10.00
C ASN A 146 8.66 -8.96 10.22
N SER A 147 7.60 -8.47 10.88
CA SER A 147 7.43 -7.03 11.17
C SER A 147 8.60 -6.42 11.97
N GLY A 148 9.29 -7.20 12.81
CA GLY A 148 10.45 -6.76 13.58
C GLY A 148 11.79 -6.80 12.82
N HIS A 149 11.81 -7.29 11.58
CA HIS A 149 12.99 -7.35 10.73
C HIS A 149 12.62 -6.97 9.29
N TRP A 150 11.86 -5.88 9.15
CA TRP A 150 11.21 -5.48 7.91
C TRP A 150 12.21 -4.83 6.93
N TYR A 151 12.04 -5.08 5.63
CA TYR A 151 12.93 -4.53 4.59
C TYR A 151 12.70 -3.04 4.30
N GLY A 152 11.62 -2.42 4.78
CA GLY A 152 11.41 -0.99 4.63
C GLY A 152 11.04 -0.54 3.21
N ALA A 153 9.81 -0.07 3.02
CA ALA A 153 9.38 0.63 1.81
C ALA A 153 8.19 1.52 2.14
N GLN A 154 8.01 2.60 1.37
CA GLN A 154 6.77 3.35 1.38
C GLN A 154 5.83 2.75 0.33
N TYR A 155 4.85 1.98 0.79
CA TYR A 155 3.91 1.29 -0.08
C TYR A 155 2.89 2.27 -0.66
N TYR A 156 2.45 2.07 -1.90
CA TYR A 156 1.40 2.88 -2.53
C TYR A 156 0.24 2.04 -3.11
N LYS A 157 0.36 0.71 -3.13
CA LYS A 157 -0.72 -0.18 -3.58
C LYS A 157 -0.74 -1.49 -2.78
N VAL A 158 -1.95 -1.98 -2.49
CA VAL A 158 -2.21 -3.29 -1.87
C VAL A 158 -3.13 -4.08 -2.80
N ILE A 159 -2.72 -5.29 -3.17
CA ILE A 159 -3.47 -6.18 -4.07
C ILE A 159 -3.72 -7.51 -3.36
N PRO A 160 -4.97 -7.88 -3.05
CA PRO A 160 -5.27 -9.10 -2.32
C PRO A 160 -5.17 -10.33 -3.23
N VAL A 161 -4.51 -11.37 -2.76
CA VAL A 161 -4.57 -12.73 -3.31
C VAL A 161 -5.06 -13.66 -2.22
N THR A 162 -6.39 -13.71 -2.07
CA THR A 162 -7.06 -14.34 -0.94
C THR A 162 -7.98 -15.49 -1.34
N TYR A 163 -8.32 -15.60 -2.63
CA TYR A 163 -9.24 -16.61 -3.15
C TYR A 163 -8.50 -17.83 -3.70
N ASN A 164 -9.00 -19.04 -3.38
CA ASN A 164 -8.44 -20.32 -3.84
C ASN A 164 -6.94 -20.51 -3.57
N VAL A 165 -6.44 -19.97 -2.46
CA VAL A 165 -5.06 -20.14 -2.00
C VAL A 165 -4.99 -20.73 -0.62
N LYS A 166 -3.99 -21.58 -0.37
CA LYS A 166 -3.79 -22.19 0.95
C LYS A 166 -3.46 -21.17 2.04
N VAL A 167 -2.66 -20.17 1.70
CA VAL A 167 -2.28 -19.07 2.59
C VAL A 167 -2.60 -17.75 1.88
N PRO A 168 -3.66 -17.04 2.30
CA PRO A 168 -3.98 -15.72 1.77
C PRO A 168 -2.83 -14.73 1.97
N TYR A 169 -2.52 -13.95 0.95
CA TYR A 169 -1.47 -12.94 0.99
C TYR A 169 -1.88 -11.67 0.24
N TYR A 170 -1.08 -10.62 0.40
CA TYR A 170 -1.28 -9.30 -0.18
C TYR A 170 0.00 -8.87 -0.85
N ILE A 171 -0.10 -8.48 -2.11
CA ILE A 171 1.02 -7.91 -2.84
C ILE A 171 1.06 -6.42 -2.52
N LEU A 172 2.24 -5.95 -2.10
CA LEU A 172 2.49 -4.56 -1.80
C LEU A 172 3.42 -3.99 -2.87
N LEU A 173 2.96 -2.95 -3.57
CA LEU A 173 3.82 -2.18 -4.45
C LEU A 173 4.36 -0.99 -3.66
N GLY A 174 5.68 -0.83 -3.64
CA GLY A 174 6.34 0.18 -2.83
C GLY A 174 7.47 0.91 -3.54
N TRP A 175 7.71 2.13 -3.08
CA TRP A 175 8.88 2.91 -3.39
C TRP A 175 9.87 2.82 -2.23
N LYS A 176 11.14 2.69 -2.56
CA LYS A 176 12.24 2.64 -1.59
C LYS A 176 13.39 3.49 -2.14
N GLY A 177 13.48 4.75 -1.71
CA GLY A 177 14.73 5.51 -1.83
C GLY A 177 15.93 4.71 -1.32
N ASN A 178 17.07 4.84 -2.01
CA ASN A 178 18.26 4.04 -1.76
C ASN A 178 19.49 4.90 -1.48
N THR A 179 19.97 5.64 -2.48
CA THR A 179 21.15 6.50 -2.36
C THR A 179 20.94 7.83 -3.09
N VAL A 180 21.97 8.68 -3.14
CA VAL A 180 21.96 9.89 -3.98
C VAL A 180 21.92 9.57 -5.49
N LYS A 181 22.39 8.38 -5.92
CA LYS A 181 22.50 7.98 -7.33
C LYS A 181 21.35 7.08 -7.79
N SER A 182 20.86 6.20 -6.92
CA SER A 182 19.85 5.21 -7.26
C SER A 182 18.63 5.26 -6.35
N THR A 183 17.54 4.72 -6.88
CA THR A 183 16.29 4.50 -6.15
C THR A 183 15.77 3.10 -6.45
N LYS A 184 14.80 2.64 -5.65
CA LYS A 184 14.23 1.31 -5.82
C LYS A 184 12.70 1.32 -5.89
N LYS A 185 12.16 0.36 -6.63
CA LYS A 185 10.78 -0.09 -6.50
C LYS A 185 10.75 -1.53 -6.01
N VAL A 186 9.74 -1.87 -5.22
CA VAL A 186 9.63 -3.18 -4.57
C VAL A 186 8.23 -3.77 -4.79
N ILE A 187 8.19 -5.04 -5.16
CA ILE A 187 7.00 -5.91 -5.05
C ILE A 187 7.24 -6.82 -3.84
N ASP A 188 6.61 -6.51 -2.73
CA ASP A 188 6.72 -7.28 -1.48
C ASP A 188 5.45 -8.08 -1.24
N ILE A 189 5.54 -9.17 -0.48
CA ILE A 189 4.40 -10.06 -0.23
C ILE A 189 4.11 -10.07 1.27
N LEU A 190 3.03 -9.43 1.70
CA LEU A 190 2.55 -9.44 3.08
C LEU A 190 1.57 -10.59 3.30
N TYR A 191 1.76 -11.36 4.35
CA TYR A 191 0.79 -12.36 4.80
C TYR A 191 0.77 -12.45 6.32
N PHE A 192 -0.32 -12.99 6.84
CA PHE A 192 -0.50 -13.17 8.28
C PHE A 192 -0.53 -14.66 8.61
N LYS A 193 0.31 -15.07 9.54
CA LYS A 193 0.40 -16.46 10.02
C LYS A 193 0.70 -16.44 11.51
N ASP A 194 -0.01 -17.27 12.26
CA ASP A 194 0.15 -17.41 13.72
C ASP A 194 0.08 -16.07 14.47
N ASN A 195 -0.89 -15.23 14.10
CA ASN A 195 -1.07 -13.86 14.61
C ASN A 195 0.16 -12.94 14.45
N LYS A 196 1.01 -13.18 13.45
CA LYS A 196 2.16 -12.34 13.10
C LYS A 196 2.09 -11.90 11.64
N ALA A 197 2.61 -10.72 11.36
CA ALA A 197 2.82 -10.22 10.00
C ALA A 197 4.17 -10.70 9.46
N TRP A 198 4.15 -11.28 8.27
CA TRP A 198 5.30 -11.78 7.55
C TRP A 198 5.39 -11.12 6.17
N PHE A 199 6.62 -10.89 5.72
CA PHE A 199 6.95 -10.26 4.46
C PHE A 199 7.86 -11.16 3.63
N GLY A 200 7.56 -11.28 2.36
CA GLY A 200 8.25 -12.14 1.43
C GLY A 200 7.71 -13.57 1.46
N MET A 201 7.07 -13.98 0.36
CA MET A 201 6.57 -15.34 0.15
C MET A 201 7.01 -15.76 -1.26
N PRO A 202 7.55 -16.98 -1.46
CA PRO A 202 8.12 -17.41 -2.74
C PRO A 202 7.04 -17.78 -3.76
N VAL A 203 6.22 -16.81 -4.15
CA VAL A 203 5.08 -16.99 -5.07
C VAL A 203 5.43 -16.70 -6.53
N PHE A 204 6.62 -16.14 -6.80
CA PHE A 204 7.07 -15.74 -8.13
C PHE A 204 7.64 -16.93 -8.93
N TYR A 205 7.34 -16.97 -10.23
CA TYR A 205 7.81 -17.99 -11.17
C TYR A 205 7.71 -17.52 -12.62
N GLY A 206 8.19 -18.31 -13.58
CA GLY A 206 8.01 -18.05 -15.02
C GLY A 206 9.28 -17.61 -15.75
N ASN A 207 10.29 -17.14 -15.03
CA ASN A 207 11.66 -16.95 -15.54
C ASN A 207 12.70 -17.36 -14.48
N LYS A 208 13.98 -17.43 -14.87
CA LYS A 208 15.06 -17.89 -13.98
C LYS A 208 15.41 -16.86 -12.91
N GLU A 209 15.16 -15.59 -13.18
CA GLU A 209 15.56 -14.44 -12.38
C GLU A 209 14.62 -14.23 -11.19
N SER A 210 13.31 -14.47 -11.39
CA SER A 210 12.29 -14.27 -10.35
C SER A 210 11.82 -15.55 -9.66
N VAL A 211 12.14 -16.73 -10.19
CA VAL A 211 11.65 -17.99 -9.63
C VAL A 211 12.05 -18.13 -8.16
N ASN A 212 11.05 -18.41 -7.31
CA ASN A 212 11.18 -18.57 -5.87
C ASN A 212 11.75 -17.35 -5.12
N LYS A 213 11.87 -16.19 -5.77
CA LYS A 213 12.12 -14.93 -5.06
C LYS A 213 10.97 -14.67 -4.11
N HIS A 214 11.28 -14.14 -2.93
CA HIS A 214 10.32 -13.78 -1.91
C HIS A 214 9.75 -12.38 -2.14
N ARG A 215 10.52 -11.52 -2.78
CA ARG A 215 10.16 -10.16 -3.21
C ARG A 215 10.96 -9.81 -4.45
N ILE A 216 10.45 -8.88 -5.26
CA ILE A 216 11.16 -8.34 -6.41
C ILE A 216 11.61 -6.92 -6.08
N VAL A 217 12.89 -6.64 -6.33
CA VAL A 217 13.49 -5.32 -6.09
C VAL A 217 14.11 -4.83 -7.38
N PHE A 218 13.61 -3.71 -7.87
CA PHE A 218 14.16 -2.99 -9.02
C PHE A 218 15.02 -1.86 -8.49
N GLU A 219 16.31 -1.82 -8.83
CA GLU A 219 17.19 -0.67 -8.58
C GLU A 219 17.50 0.00 -9.91
N TYR A 220 17.38 1.32 -9.94
CA TYR A 220 17.55 2.10 -11.16
C TYR A 220 18.04 3.52 -10.84
N ASN A 221 18.41 4.26 -11.89
CA ASN A 221 18.86 5.64 -11.77
C ASN A 221 17.81 6.51 -11.07
N ARG A 222 18.21 7.28 -10.05
CA ARG A 222 17.29 8.13 -9.28
C ARG A 222 16.65 9.24 -10.11
N GLN A 223 17.26 9.62 -11.23
CA GLN A 223 16.80 10.71 -12.12
C GLN A 223 15.77 10.25 -13.16
N VAL A 224 15.57 8.94 -13.36
CA VAL A 224 14.55 8.42 -14.28
C VAL A 224 13.31 7.97 -13.52
N SER A 225 12.20 7.82 -14.23
CA SER A 225 10.97 7.23 -13.68
C SER A 225 10.84 5.81 -14.20
N MET A 226 10.42 4.88 -13.35
CA MET A 226 10.09 3.50 -13.70
C MET A 226 8.60 3.27 -13.39
N MET A 227 7.81 2.76 -14.31
CA MET A 227 6.46 2.30 -14.04
C MET A 227 6.49 1.01 -13.21
N LEU A 228 5.58 0.92 -12.23
CA LEU A 228 5.21 -0.32 -11.56
C LEU A 228 3.77 -0.12 -11.10
N ASN A 229 2.84 -0.85 -11.69
CA ASN A 229 1.42 -0.68 -11.44
C ASN A 229 0.69 -2.02 -11.52
N TYR A 230 -0.56 -2.04 -11.09
CA TYR A 230 -1.46 -3.19 -11.20
C TYR A 230 -2.64 -2.81 -12.09
N ILE A 231 -2.89 -3.64 -13.11
CA ILE A 231 -4.02 -3.59 -14.04
C ILE A 231 -5.06 -4.61 -13.57
N PRO A 232 -6.15 -4.17 -12.89
CA PRO A 232 -7.12 -5.09 -12.29
C PRO A 232 -7.86 -5.96 -13.31
N ALA A 233 -8.17 -5.42 -14.49
CA ALA A 233 -8.87 -6.13 -15.55
C ALA A 233 -8.12 -7.38 -16.05
N GLU A 234 -6.78 -7.33 -15.99
CA GLU A 234 -5.92 -8.42 -16.44
C GLU A 234 -5.38 -9.28 -15.29
N GLY A 235 -5.61 -8.86 -14.04
CA GLY A 235 -5.00 -9.47 -12.86
C GLY A 235 -3.48 -9.42 -12.91
N MET A 236 -2.90 -8.34 -13.45
CA MET A 236 -1.48 -8.27 -13.79
C MET A 236 -0.79 -7.08 -13.13
N ILE A 237 0.39 -7.32 -12.60
CA ILE A 237 1.33 -6.28 -12.19
C ILE A 237 2.24 -6.02 -13.38
N VAL A 238 2.34 -4.77 -13.83
CA VAL A 238 3.08 -4.36 -15.02
C VAL A 238 4.15 -3.36 -14.61
N PHE A 239 5.34 -3.47 -15.18
CA PHE A 239 6.46 -2.60 -14.90
C PHE A 239 7.33 -2.40 -16.14
N ASP A 240 8.07 -1.28 -16.15
CA ASP A 240 9.04 -1.02 -17.21
C ASP A 240 10.17 -2.05 -17.15
N HIS A 241 10.58 -2.52 -18.33
CA HIS A 241 11.81 -3.29 -18.45
C HIS A 241 13.01 -2.36 -18.26
N LEU A 242 13.90 -2.71 -17.33
CA LEU A 242 15.07 -1.90 -16.98
C LEU A 242 16.32 -2.49 -17.63
N VAL A 243 17.05 -1.65 -18.36
CA VAL A 243 18.29 -2.03 -19.02
C VAL A 243 19.43 -1.09 -18.64
N PRO A 244 20.69 -1.58 -18.60
CA PRO A 244 21.84 -0.69 -18.54
C PRO A 244 22.03 0.04 -19.88
N PRO A 245 22.72 1.21 -19.88
CA PRO A 245 23.07 1.91 -21.13
C PRO A 245 23.98 1.11 -22.06
N SER A 246 24.78 0.18 -21.51
CA SER A 246 25.61 -0.76 -22.27
C SER A 246 25.84 -2.05 -21.50
N THR A 247 26.28 -3.11 -22.18
CA THR A 247 26.55 -4.43 -21.60
C THR A 247 27.61 -4.41 -20.50
N GLU A 248 28.61 -3.54 -20.62
CA GLU A 248 29.69 -3.38 -19.64
C GLU A 248 29.18 -2.75 -18.33
N MET A 249 28.05 -2.05 -18.39
CA MET A 249 27.43 -1.36 -17.25
C MET A 249 26.35 -2.19 -16.55
N ALA A 250 26.17 -3.47 -16.92
CA ALA A 250 25.19 -4.36 -16.29
C ALA A 250 25.42 -4.59 -14.77
N GLY A 251 26.63 -4.29 -14.26
CA GLY A 251 26.96 -4.35 -12.83
C GLY A 251 26.60 -3.09 -12.03
N SER A 252 26.04 -2.06 -12.67
CA SER A 252 25.76 -0.74 -12.05
C SER A 252 24.27 -0.38 -12.15
N PRO A 253 23.41 -0.94 -11.28
CA PRO A 253 21.96 -0.68 -11.29
C PRO A 253 21.59 0.80 -11.21
N GLU A 254 22.43 1.64 -10.62
CA GLU A 254 22.25 3.10 -10.56
C GLU A 254 22.27 3.78 -11.93
N LEU A 255 22.67 3.08 -13.00
CA LEU A 255 22.64 3.58 -14.38
C LEU A 255 21.44 3.06 -15.16
N PHE A 256 20.68 2.11 -14.62
CA PHE A 256 19.60 1.46 -15.36
C PHE A 256 18.44 2.42 -15.58
N GLY A 257 17.75 2.26 -16.71
CA GLY A 257 16.53 2.98 -17.03
C GLY A 257 15.59 2.17 -17.92
N PRO A 258 14.34 2.64 -18.07
CA PRO A 258 13.36 2.01 -18.96
C PRO A 258 13.79 2.03 -20.42
N ASP A 259 13.54 0.94 -21.15
CA ASP A 259 13.71 0.87 -22.62
C ASP A 259 12.41 1.04 -23.42
N LEU A 260 11.33 1.45 -22.74
CA LEU A 260 9.95 1.59 -23.25
C LEU A 260 9.24 0.26 -23.56
N SER A 261 9.85 -0.88 -23.25
CA SER A 261 9.16 -2.17 -23.18
C SER A 261 8.65 -2.45 -21.77
N TYR A 262 7.71 -3.38 -21.67
CA TYR A 262 7.03 -3.70 -20.44
C TYR A 262 7.08 -5.19 -20.16
N ASP A 263 7.34 -5.53 -18.90
CA ASP A 263 7.20 -6.87 -18.37
C ASP A 263 6.11 -6.88 -17.29
N GLY A 264 5.72 -8.07 -16.85
CA GLY A 264 4.75 -8.18 -15.78
C GLY A 264 4.74 -9.49 -15.02
N PHE A 265 3.98 -9.48 -13.93
CA PHE A 265 3.59 -10.64 -13.17
C PHE A 265 2.08 -10.81 -13.23
N LYS A 266 1.61 -11.85 -13.92
CA LYS A 266 0.21 -12.25 -13.93
C LYS A 266 -0.11 -13.09 -12.70
N ILE A 267 -1.20 -12.77 -12.01
CA ILE A 267 -1.73 -13.61 -10.94
C ILE A 267 -2.37 -14.84 -11.61
N ASP A 268 -1.73 -16.01 -11.46
CA ASP A 268 -2.22 -17.30 -11.96
C ASP A 268 -2.24 -18.32 -10.80
N ARG A 269 -3.43 -18.82 -10.46
CA ARG A 269 -3.65 -19.85 -9.43
C ARG A 269 -2.92 -19.56 -8.12
N GLY A 270 -2.97 -18.30 -7.66
CA GLY A 270 -2.36 -17.89 -6.40
C GLY A 270 -0.84 -17.74 -6.43
N ARG A 271 -0.25 -17.68 -7.62
CA ARG A 271 1.17 -17.42 -7.85
C ARG A 271 1.35 -16.30 -8.87
N LEU A 272 2.56 -15.75 -8.94
CA LEU A 272 2.91 -14.63 -9.80
C LEU A 272 3.77 -15.13 -10.96
N LYS A 273 3.15 -15.30 -12.14
CA LYS A 273 3.81 -15.74 -13.36
C LYS A 273 4.41 -14.57 -14.10
N PHE A 274 5.72 -14.60 -14.34
CA PHE A 274 6.40 -13.65 -15.20
C PHE A 274 5.88 -13.75 -16.64
N VAL A 275 5.68 -12.60 -17.26
CA VAL A 275 5.31 -12.43 -18.66
C VAL A 275 6.19 -11.32 -19.22
N ASP A 276 6.95 -11.64 -20.26
CA ASP A 276 7.83 -10.70 -20.95
C ASP A 276 7.12 -9.98 -22.08
N ASN A 277 7.66 -8.82 -22.48
CA ASN A 277 7.30 -8.13 -23.72
C ASN A 277 5.79 -7.89 -23.88
N LEU A 278 5.17 -7.31 -22.85
CA LEU A 278 3.74 -7.00 -22.82
C LEU A 278 3.37 -5.88 -23.80
N GLU A 279 2.38 -6.14 -24.64
CA GLU A 279 1.70 -5.11 -25.42
C GLU A 279 0.61 -4.45 -24.57
N LEU A 280 0.92 -3.31 -23.95
CA LEU A 280 -0.07 -2.54 -23.21
C LEU A 280 -0.97 -1.77 -24.17
N LYS A 281 -2.27 -2.05 -24.10
CA LYS A 281 -3.30 -1.25 -24.77
C LYS A 281 -3.87 -0.28 -23.74
N ASN A 282 -3.83 1.02 -24.03
CA ASN A 282 -4.54 1.98 -23.19
C ASN A 282 -6.04 1.64 -23.24
N SER A 283 -6.63 1.49 -22.05
CA SER A 283 -8.09 1.45 -21.95
C SER A 283 -8.62 2.85 -22.27
N PRO A 284 -9.74 2.98 -22.99
CA PRO A 284 -10.35 4.28 -23.27
C PRO A 284 -10.56 5.06 -21.96
N SER A 285 -10.12 6.31 -21.93
CA SER A 285 -10.29 7.21 -20.81
C SER A 285 -11.32 8.30 -21.14
N GLU A 286 -12.02 8.85 -20.14
CA GLU A 286 -12.92 10.01 -20.35
C GLU A 286 -12.18 11.25 -20.89
N ILE A 287 -10.84 11.28 -20.78
CA ILE A 287 -9.97 12.33 -21.32
C ILE A 287 -9.74 12.12 -22.83
N ASP A 288 -9.89 10.89 -23.32
CA ASP A 288 -9.76 10.59 -24.75
C ASP A 288 -10.90 11.25 -25.54
N ASP A 289 -12.08 11.41 -24.93
CA ASP A 289 -13.21 12.18 -25.50
C ASP A 289 -12.92 13.69 -25.57
N LEU A 290 -11.93 14.18 -24.80
CA LEU A 290 -11.46 15.56 -24.82
C LEU A 290 -10.27 15.76 -25.76
N TYR A 291 -9.79 14.70 -26.43
CA TYR A 291 -8.68 14.78 -27.37
C TYR A 291 -9.11 15.51 -28.64
N ASN A 292 -8.61 16.73 -28.84
CA ASN A 292 -8.75 17.44 -30.10
C ASN A 292 -7.60 17.07 -31.03
N ASP A 293 -7.89 16.32 -32.10
CA ASP A 293 -6.89 15.93 -33.09
C ASP A 293 -6.30 17.18 -33.77
N PRO A 294 -5.00 17.48 -33.61
CA PRO A 294 -4.40 18.68 -34.19
C PRO A 294 -4.39 18.69 -35.73
N LYS A 295 -4.61 17.53 -36.37
CA LYS A 295 -4.76 17.42 -37.84
C LYS A 295 -6.20 17.66 -38.30
N LYS A 296 -7.17 17.69 -37.38
CA LYS A 296 -8.58 17.98 -37.62
C LYS A 296 -9.06 19.04 -36.62
N PRO A 297 -8.68 20.31 -36.79
CA PRO A 297 -9.10 21.36 -35.87
C PRO A 297 -10.63 21.41 -35.81
N SER A 298 -11.21 20.99 -34.69
CA SER A 298 -12.66 21.11 -34.45
C SER A 298 -13.03 22.60 -34.37
N LYS A 299 -14.06 23.02 -35.13
CA LYS A 299 -14.58 24.41 -35.11
C LYS A 299 -15.49 24.72 -33.91
N GLU A 300 -15.65 23.80 -32.98
CA GLU A 300 -16.41 23.96 -31.74
C GLU A 300 -15.45 23.53 -30.61
N ILE A 301 -15.15 24.30 -29.56
CA ILE A 301 -15.99 25.14 -28.71
C ILE A 301 -15.13 26.31 -28.18
N ILE A 302 -15.26 27.50 -28.77
CA ILE A 302 -15.00 28.76 -28.07
C ILE A 302 -16.37 29.27 -27.62
N ASN A 303 -16.93 28.69 -26.54
CA ASN A 303 -18.03 29.24 -25.72
C ASN A 303 -18.59 28.21 -24.71
N LYS A 304 -17.74 27.56 -23.92
CA LYS A 304 -18.18 26.85 -22.69
C LYS A 304 -17.37 27.20 -21.44
N LEU A 305 -16.79 28.40 -21.42
CA LEU A 305 -16.27 29.02 -20.21
C LEU A 305 -16.84 30.45 -20.10
N LYS A 306 -18.12 30.51 -19.74
CA LYS A 306 -18.72 31.60 -18.95
C LYS A 306 -19.56 30.96 -17.86
#